data_AF-A0AA92TKW0-F1
#
_entry.id   AF-A0AA92TKW0-F1
#
_cell.length_a   1.000
_cell.length_b   1.000
_cell.length_c   1.000
_cell.angle_alpha   90.00
_cell.angle_beta   90.00
_cell.angle_gamma   90.00
#
_symmetry.space_group_name_H-M   'P 1'
#
loop_
_entity.id
_entity.type
_entity.pdbx_description
1 polymer ?
#
loop_
_entity_poly.entity_id
_entity_poly.type
_entity_poly.pdbx_seq_one_letter_code
_entity_poly.pdbx_strand_id
1 'polypeptide(L)'
;MKTVLLLAPAFLDLYKDVIAELVKQGYKVEYIQDKSFKIDPYLIRIKQSSRFKELFYNLFLCFYWLKIIFRKREKWKNIDILFTINGMSFHPILLFF
;
A
#
# COMPACT_ATOMS: atom_id res chain seq x y z
N MET A 1 -19.55 -2.67 -11.33
CA MET A 1 -18.44 -1.69 -11.34
C MET A 1 -17.37 -2.24 -10.42
N LYS A 2 -16.15 -2.52 -10.91
CA LYS A 2 -15.08 -3.07 -10.08
C LYS A 2 -14.42 -1.98 -9.26
N THR A 3 -14.03 -2.28 -8.03
CA THR A 3 -13.33 -1.35 -7.13
C THR A 3 -11.85 -1.68 -7.08
N VAL A 4 -11.01 -0.68 -7.35
CA VAL A 4 -9.56 -0.76 -7.29
C VAL A 4 -9.08 -0.03 -6.03
N LEU A 5 -8.31 -0.71 -5.20
CA LEU A 5 -7.51 -0.08 -4.16
C LEU A 5 -6.14 0.27 -4.74
N LEU A 6 -5.90 1.56 -4.96
CA LEU A 6 -4.63 2.07 -5.45
C LEU A 6 -3.73 2.46 -4.28
N LEU A 7 -2.63 1.75 -4.08
CA LEU A 7 -1.55 2.12 -3.19
C LEU A 7 -0.40 2.71 -4.00
N ALA A 8 -0.20 4.03 -3.95
CA ALA A 8 0.82 4.68 -4.76
C ALA A 8 1.47 5.86 -4.02
N PRO A 9 2.75 6.17 -4.28
CA PRO A 9 3.39 7.34 -3.70
C PRO A 9 2.77 8.62 -4.25
N ALA A 10 2.72 9.67 -3.41
CA ALA A 10 2.30 11.00 -3.87
C ALA A 10 3.41 11.75 -4.64
N PHE A 11 4.61 11.19 -4.73
CA PHE A 11 5.72 11.83 -5.42
C PHE A 11 5.39 12.00 -6.92
N LEU A 12 5.64 13.20 -7.44
CA LEU A 12 5.35 13.61 -8.83
C LEU A 12 3.87 13.52 -9.25
N ASP A 13 2.95 13.30 -8.31
CA ASP A 13 1.51 13.23 -8.59
C ASP A 13 1.08 12.20 -9.65
N LEU A 14 1.95 11.25 -10.01
CA LEU A 14 1.69 10.23 -11.04
C LEU A 14 0.45 9.37 -10.74
N TYR A 15 0.10 9.24 -9.47
CA TYR A 15 -1.11 8.54 -9.04
C TYR A 15 -2.38 9.19 -9.59
N LYS A 16 -2.38 10.51 -9.88
CA LYS A 16 -3.54 11.23 -10.43
C LYS A 16 -3.86 10.77 -11.84
N ASP A 17 -2.85 10.61 -12.69
CA ASP A 17 -3.02 10.14 -14.06
C ASP A 17 -3.53 8.69 -14.09
N VAL A 18 -3.00 7.85 -13.19
CA VAL A 18 -3.47 6.46 -13.02
C VAL A 18 -4.92 6.42 -12.56
N ILE A 19 -5.31 7.25 -11.58
CA ILE A 19 -6.71 7.36 -11.15
C ILE A 19 -7.59 7.81 -12.32
N ALA A 20 -7.20 8.83 -13.07
CA ALA A 20 -7.97 9.36 -14.19
C ALA A 20 -8.23 8.30 -15.26
N GLU A 21 -7.21 7.52 -15.63
CA GLU A 21 -7.34 6.47 -16.64
C GLU A 21 -8.19 5.28 -16.11
N LEU A 22 -8.03 4.88 -14.85
CA LEU A 22 -8.85 3.83 -14.24
C LEU A 22 -10.33 4.26 -14.16
N VAL A 23 -10.61 5.50 -13.77
CA VAL A 23 -11.97 6.03 -13.73
C VAL A 23 -12.57 6.09 -15.15
N LYS A 24 -11.78 6.50 -16.15
CA LYS A 24 -12.20 6.49 -17.56
C LYS A 24 -12.55 5.08 -18.06
N GLN A 25 -11.86 4.06 -17.57
CA GLN A 25 -12.15 2.65 -17.85
C GLN A 25 -13.35 2.10 -17.05
N GLY A 26 -13.98 2.92 -16.20
CA GLY A 26 -15.17 2.55 -15.43
C GLY A 26 -14.87 1.86 -14.09
N TYR A 27 -13.66 1.98 -13.55
CA TYR A 27 -13.33 1.51 -12.22
C TYR A 27 -13.66 2.56 -11.15
N LYS A 28 -14.08 2.09 -9.98
CA LYS A 28 -14.10 2.92 -8.76
C LYS A 28 -12.74 2.83 -8.09
N VAL A 29 -12.05 3.94 -7.88
CA VAL A 29 -10.70 3.94 -7.28
C VAL A 29 -10.73 4.47 -5.86
N GLU A 30 -10.27 3.66 -4.91
CA GLU A 30 -9.94 4.07 -3.54
C GLU A 30 -8.43 4.26 -3.47
N TYR A 31 -7.97 5.48 -3.20
CA TYR A 31 -6.55 5.79 -3.15
C TYR A 31 -6.01 5.79 -1.71
N ILE A 32 -4.86 5.16 -1.52
CA ILE A 32 -4.02 5.28 -0.34
C ILE A 32 -2.64 5.76 -0.79
N GLN A 33 -2.19 6.83 -0.15
CA GLN A 33 -0.83 7.28 -0.29
C GLN A 33 0.15 6.26 0.32
N ASP A 34 1.02 5.71 -0.52
CA ASP A 34 2.11 4.83 -0.12
C ASP A 34 3.11 5.60 0.76
N LYS A 35 3.61 4.94 1.80
CA LYS A 35 4.52 5.54 2.78
C LYS A 35 5.88 4.84 2.74
N SER A 36 6.92 5.65 2.62
CA SER A 36 8.29 5.22 2.93
C SER A 36 8.54 5.37 4.44
N PHE A 37 9.00 4.32 5.10
CA PHE A 37 9.35 4.37 6.52
C PHE A 37 10.86 4.46 6.72
N LYS A 38 11.32 5.31 7.65
CA LYS A 38 12.76 5.43 7.95
C LYS A 38 13.38 4.15 8.51
N ILE A 39 12.55 3.27 9.07
CA ILE A 39 12.94 1.97 9.63
C ILE A 39 12.96 0.86 8.58
N ASP A 40 12.62 1.17 7.33
CA ASP A 40 12.67 0.22 6.22
C ASP A 40 14.11 -0.28 6.04
N PRO A 41 14.37 -1.58 6.28
CA PRO A 41 15.70 -2.15 6.16
C PRO A 41 16.19 -2.24 4.71
N TYR A 42 15.31 -2.07 3.72
CA TYR A 42 15.58 -2.18 2.29
C TYR A 42 15.86 -0.83 1.61
N LEU A 43 15.67 0.28 2.32
CA LEU A 43 15.87 1.67 1.84
C LEU A 43 17.38 2.02 1.86
N ILE A 44 18.15 1.29 1.06
CA ILE A 44 19.54 1.47 0.61
C ILE A 44 20.37 2.55 1.36
N ARG A 45 21.07 2.11 2.42
CA ARG A 45 22.39 2.60 2.92
C ARG A 45 22.88 1.84 4.16
N ILE A 46 22.02 1.04 4.80
CA ILE A 46 22.44 0.15 5.89
C ILE A 46 22.98 -1.13 5.24
N LYS A 47 24.31 -1.20 5.07
CA LYS A 47 25.04 -2.29 4.38
C LYS A 47 24.74 -3.72 4.87
N GLN A 48 23.99 -3.90 5.96
CA GLN A 48 23.53 -5.19 6.48
C GLN A 48 22.16 -5.01 7.14
N SER A 49 21.08 -5.36 6.45
CA SER A 49 19.81 -5.67 7.12
C SER A 49 20.05 -6.95 7.93
N SER A 50 19.88 -6.88 9.26
CA SER A 50 19.84 -8.11 10.05
C SER A 50 18.47 -8.73 9.88
N ARG A 51 18.39 -10.07 9.89
CA ARG A 51 17.10 -10.78 9.91
C ARG A 51 16.14 -10.26 10.99
N PHE A 52 16.69 -9.83 12.13
CA PHE A 52 15.90 -9.18 13.18
C PHE A 52 15.25 -7.87 12.71
N LYS A 53 15.98 -6.98 12.02
CA LYS A 53 15.43 -5.72 11.50
C LYS A 53 14.32 -5.98 10.48
N GLU A 54 14.49 -6.98 9.61
CA GLU A 54 13.47 -7.40 8.65
C GLU A 54 12.21 -7.92 9.35
N LEU A 55 12.38 -8.77 10.39
CA LEU A 55 11.26 -9.31 11.15
C LEU A 55 10.52 -8.22 11.93
N PHE A 56 11.25 -7.29 12.57
CA PHE A 56 10.66 -6.12 13.21
C PHE A 56 9.93 -5.21 12.22
N TYR A 57 10.50 -4.99 11.04
CA TYR A 57 9.87 -4.18 10.00
C TYR A 57 8.59 -4.83 9.47
N ASN A 58 8.59 -6.14 9.22
CA ASN A 58 7.41 -6.88 8.81
C ASN A 58 6.30 -6.83 9.88
N LEU A 59 6.65 -7.01 11.16
CA LEU A 59 5.70 -6.84 12.26
C LEU A 59 5.14 -5.40 12.30
N PHE A 60 6.00 -4.40 12.17
CA PHE A 60 5.59 -3.00 12.10
C PHE A 60 4.60 -2.75 10.95
N LEU A 61 4.91 -3.22 9.74
CA LEU A 61 4.03 -3.09 8.58
C LEU A 61 2.70 -3.82 8.79
N CYS A 62 2.73 -5.02 9.38
CA CYS A 62 1.53 -5.77 9.74
C CYS A 62 0.63 -4.95 10.67
N PHE A 63 1.16 -4.41 11.76
CA PHE A 63 0.39 -3.56 12.69
C PHE A 63 -0.10 -2.26 12.04
N TYR A 64 0.73 -1.63 11.21
CA TYR A 64 0.36 -0.44 10.44
C TYR A 64 -0.87 -0.70 9.58
N TRP A 65 -0.87 -1.79 8.81
CA TRP A 65 -2.00 -2.15 7.95
C TRP A 65 -3.21 -2.62 8.72
N LEU A 66 -3.05 -3.44 9.75
CA LEU A 66 -4.16 -3.83 10.62
C LEU A 66 -4.92 -2.58 11.12
N LYS A 67 -4.19 -1.56 11.59
CA LYS A 67 -4.81 -0.31 12.05
C LYS A 67 -5.61 0.40 10.96
N ILE A 68 -5.13 0.40 9.71
CA ILE A 68 -5.83 1.03 8.58
C ILE A 68 -7.05 0.20 8.18
N ILE A 69 -6.86 -1.11 8.02
CA ILE A 69 -7.88 -2.09 7.69
C ILE A 69 -9.03 -2.01 8.69
N PHE A 70 -8.74 -2.02 10.00
CA PHE A 70 -9.78 -1.90 11.04
C PHE A 70 -10.61 -0.61 10.90
N ARG A 71 -9.97 0.51 10.51
CA ARG A 71 -10.65 1.80 10.29
C ARG A 71 -11.43 1.87 8.98
N LYS A 72 -11.06 1.06 7.98
CA LYS A 72 -11.59 1.12 6.61
C LYS A 72 -12.38 -0.12 6.21
N ARG A 73 -12.56 -1.08 7.13
CA ARG A 73 -13.15 -2.40 6.90
C ARG A 73 -14.44 -2.38 6.08
N GLU A 74 -15.38 -1.49 6.40
CA GLU A 74 -16.64 -1.39 5.67
C GLU A 74 -16.46 -0.89 4.23
N LYS A 75 -15.53 0.04 4.00
CA LYS A 75 -15.23 0.58 2.67
C LYS A 75 -14.46 -0.42 1.81
N TRP A 76 -13.65 -1.27 2.43
CA TRP A 76 -12.76 -2.20 1.74
C TRP A 76 -13.35 -3.58 1.49
N LYS A 77 -14.52 -3.86 2.05
CA LYS A 77 -15.24 -5.13 1.90
C LYS A 77 -15.49 -5.55 0.44
N ASN A 78 -15.49 -4.61 -0.50
CA ASN A 78 -15.82 -4.81 -1.90
C ASN A 78 -14.68 -4.39 -2.84
N ILE A 79 -13.42 -4.56 -2.45
CA ILE A 79 -12.28 -4.33 -3.34
C ILE A 79 -12.07 -5.56 -4.23
N ASP A 80 -12.03 -5.35 -5.54
CA ASP A 80 -11.78 -6.41 -6.52
C ASP A 80 -10.31 -6.51 -6.91
N ILE A 81 -9.59 -5.38 -6.88
CA ILE A 81 -8.24 -5.26 -7.41
C ILE A 81 -7.40 -4.43 -6.43
N LEU A 82 -6.27 -4.98 -6.00
CA LEU A 82 -5.20 -4.24 -5.34
C LEU A 82 -4.16 -3.84 -6.39
N PHE A 83 -4.00 -2.53 -6.62
CA PHE A 83 -2.98 -2.02 -7.53
C PHE A 83 -1.94 -1.23 -6.73
N THR A 84 -0.69 -1.67 -6.78
CA THR A 84 0.41 -1.08 -6.03
C THR A 84 1.43 -0.45 -6.99
N ILE A 85 1.84 0.78 -6.70
CA ILE A 85 2.93 1.49 -7.38
C ILE A 85 4.03 1.69 -6.34
N ASN A 86 5.26 1.27 -6.65
CA ASN A 86 6.42 1.24 -5.74
C ASN A 86 6.27 0.28 -4.55
N GLY A 87 5.12 0.28 -3.87
CA GLY A 87 4.75 -0.73 -2.88
C GLY A 87 5.67 -0.75 -1.65
N MET A 88 6.28 0.37 -1.27
CA MET A 88 7.25 0.42 -0.16
C MET A 88 6.61 0.06 1.18
N SER A 89 5.36 0.45 1.37
CA SER A 89 4.59 0.04 2.55
C SER A 89 3.82 -1.26 2.34
N PHE A 90 3.85 -1.92 1.18
CA PHE A 90 3.02 -3.11 0.95
C PHE A 90 3.32 -4.23 1.95
N HIS A 91 2.27 -4.89 2.43
CA HIS A 91 2.37 -6.07 3.27
C HIS A 91 1.36 -7.13 2.82
N PRO A 92 1.70 -8.43 2.84
CA PRO A 92 0.81 -9.51 2.39
C PRO A 92 -0.56 -9.55 3.06
N ILE A 93 -0.70 -8.97 4.25
CA ILE A 93 -1.99 -8.88 4.95
C ILE A 93 -3.09 -8.20 4.13
N LEU A 94 -2.72 -7.33 3.18
CA LEU A 94 -3.67 -6.68 2.28
C LEU A 94 -4.30 -7.63 1.25
N LEU A 95 -3.73 -8.82 1.05
CA LEU A 95 -4.27 -9.82 0.11
C LEU A 95 -5.36 -10.69 0.75
N PHE A 96 -5.49 -10.65 2.08
CA PHE A 96 -6.45 -11.47 2.83
C PHE A 96 -7.70 -10.68 3.25
N PHE A 97 -7.88 -9.47 2.71
CA PHE A 97 -8.95 -8.56 3.08
C PHE A 97 -9.72 -8.10 1.84
#